data_AF-A0A3D6BYB1-F1
#
_entry.id   AF-A0A3D6BYB1-F1
#
_cell.length_a   1.000
_cell.length_b   1.000
_cell.length_c   1.000
_cell.angle_alpha   90.00
_cell.angle_beta   90.00
_cell.angle_gamma   90.00
#
_symmetry.space_group_name_H-M   'P 1'
#
loop_
_entity.id
_entity.type
_entity.pdbx_description
1 polymer ?
#
loop_
_entity_poly.entity_id
_entity_poly.type
_entity_poly.pdbx_seq_one_letter_code
_entity_poly.pdbx_strand_id
1 'polypeptide(L)'
;GTNDLTQMTFGFSRDDIGSFMNDYIDNAVLSSDPFETLDQEAVGSLITTAVEGGRKTRPDIKLGICGEHGGDPASVVFCHKAGLTYVSCSPYR
;
A
#
# COMPACT_ATOMS: atom_id res chain seq x y z
N GLY A 1 -6.53 -4.18 -3.75
CA GLY A 1 -6.45 -2.73 -3.94
C GLY A 1 -5.92 -2.14 -2.66
N THR A 2 -4.80 -1.42 -2.73
CA THR A 2 -4.15 -0.90 -1.52
C THR A 2 -4.81 0.34 -0.94
N ASN A 3 -5.62 1.07 -1.71
CA ASN A 3 -6.36 2.22 -1.19
C ASN A 3 -7.36 1.76 -0.12
N ASP A 4 -8.24 0.81 -0.47
CA ASP A 4 -9.20 0.24 0.50
C ASP A 4 -8.51 -0.48 1.66
N LEU A 5 -7.43 -1.20 1.38
CA LEU A 5 -6.66 -1.88 2.42
C LEU A 5 -6.07 -0.89 3.42
N THR A 6 -5.55 0.25 2.95
CA THR A 6 -5.04 1.34 3.80
C THR A 6 -6.15 1.93 4.64
N GLN A 7 -7.29 2.27 4.02
CA GLN A 7 -8.47 2.79 4.71
C GLN A 7 -8.93 1.87 5.84
N MET A 8 -9.01 0.56 5.61
CA MET A 8 -9.42 -0.40 6.64
C MET A 8 -8.33 -0.65 7.69
N THR A 9 -7.05 -0.60 7.31
CA THR A 9 -5.92 -0.82 8.24
C THR A 9 -5.76 0.34 9.22
N PHE A 10 -5.85 1.58 8.73
CA PHE A 10 -5.75 2.78 9.55
C PHE A 10 -7.09 3.22 10.16
N GLY A 11 -8.21 2.73 9.65
CA GLY A 11 -9.54 3.25 10.00
C GLY A 11 -9.79 4.66 9.44
N PHE A 12 -9.15 4.98 8.31
CA PHE A 12 -9.19 6.31 7.69
C PHE A 12 -10.15 6.33 6.51
N SER A 13 -11.20 7.14 6.58
CA SER A 13 -12.00 7.47 5.41
C SER A 13 -11.21 8.40 4.50
N ARG A 14 -10.84 7.93 3.29
CA ARG A 14 -10.04 8.70 2.34
C ARG A 14 -10.64 10.07 2.02
N ASP A 15 -11.96 10.17 2.02
CA ASP A 15 -12.66 11.42 1.70
C ASP A 15 -12.63 12.44 2.85
N ASP A 16 -12.35 11.99 4.09
CA ASP A 16 -12.40 12.83 5.30
C ASP A 16 -11.00 13.13 5.90
N ILE A 17 -9.94 12.41 5.48
CA ILE A 17 -8.59 12.52 6.06
C ILE A 17 -7.96 13.91 5.92
N GLY A 18 -8.37 14.69 4.92
CA GLY A 18 -7.77 16.00 4.64
C GLY A 18 -7.90 16.99 5.81
N SER A 19 -8.83 16.74 6.73
CA SER A 19 -9.03 17.57 7.92
C SER A 19 -7.96 17.42 9.01
N PHE A 20 -7.20 16.32 9.02
CA PHE A 20 -6.22 16.04 10.08
C PHE A 20 -4.87 15.47 9.59
N MET A 21 -4.76 15.06 8.32
CA MET A 21 -3.56 14.39 7.82
C MET A 21 -2.30 15.26 7.94
N ASN A 22 -2.41 16.56 7.64
CA ASN A 22 -1.30 17.50 7.78
C ASN A 22 -0.81 17.57 9.23
N ASP A 23 -1.72 17.63 10.21
CA ASP A 23 -1.36 17.64 11.63
C ASP A 23 -0.61 16.35 12.02
N TYR A 24 -1.00 15.20 11.48
CA TYR A 24 -0.32 13.92 11.74
C TYR A 24 1.11 13.91 11.20
N ILE A 25 1.33 14.49 10.01
CA ILE A 25 2.67 14.57 9.40
C ILE A 25 3.52 15.61 10.13
N ASP A 26 2.98 16.80 10.39
CA ASP A 26 3.70 17.91 11.05
C ASP A 26 4.12 17.55 12.48
N ASN A 27 3.32 16.74 13.18
CA ASN A 27 3.63 16.22 14.51
C ASN A 27 4.39 14.88 14.49
N ALA A 28 4.83 14.41 13.32
CA ALA A 28 5.56 13.16 13.12
C ALA A 28 4.85 11.91 13.68
N VAL A 29 3.51 11.95 13.75
CA VAL A 29 2.68 10.78 14.04
C VAL A 29 2.74 9.80 12.86
N LEU A 30 2.79 10.34 11.64
CA LEU A 30 3.06 9.60 10.40
C LEU A 30 4.20 10.27 9.65
N SER A 31 4.98 9.49 8.92
CA SER A 31 6.09 9.98 8.09
C SER A 31 5.64 10.52 6.74
N SER A 32 4.50 10.06 6.23
CA SER A 32 3.91 10.43 4.94
C SER A 32 2.41 10.12 4.92
N ASP A 33 1.70 10.67 3.94
CA ASP A 33 0.32 10.26 3.66
C ASP A 33 0.30 8.78 3.19
N PRO A 34 -0.34 7.87 3.95
CA PRO A 34 -0.36 6.45 3.63
C PRO A 34 -1.19 6.10 2.38
N PHE A 35 -1.95 7.05 1.82
CA PHE A 35 -2.67 6.87 0.55
C PHE A 35 -1.85 7.28 -0.68
N GLU A 36 -0.74 8.00 -0.48
CA GLU A 36 0.20 8.36 -1.55
C GLU A 36 1.40 7.40 -1.56
N THR A 37 2.00 7.17 -0.41
CA THR A 37 3.13 6.25 -0.22
C THR A 37 2.69 5.10 0.68
N LEU A 38 2.85 3.87 0.20
CA LEU A 38 2.45 2.68 0.94
C LEU A 38 3.16 2.61 2.29
N ASP A 39 2.37 2.56 3.36
CA ASP A 39 2.86 2.22 4.69
C ASP A 39 3.39 0.77 4.70
N GLN A 40 4.70 0.61 4.84
CA GLN A 40 5.35 -0.70 4.74
C GLN A 40 5.27 -1.50 6.04
N GLU A 41 5.01 -0.85 7.18
CA GLU A 41 4.97 -1.50 8.48
C GLU A 41 3.61 -2.16 8.73
N ALA A 42 2.51 -1.41 8.70
CA ALA A 42 1.18 -1.96 8.92
C ALA A 42 0.60 -2.55 7.63
N VAL A 43 0.39 -1.75 6.59
CA VAL A 43 -0.25 -2.24 5.34
C VAL A 43 0.65 -3.23 4.61
N GLY A 44 1.96 -2.97 4.59
CA GLY A 44 2.97 -3.85 4.01
C GLY A 44 3.03 -5.23 4.69
N SER A 45 2.83 -5.32 6.01
CA SER A 45 2.79 -6.61 6.71
C SER A 45 1.61 -7.48 6.26
N LEU A 46 0.45 -6.87 6.04
CA LEU A 46 -0.75 -7.56 5.53
C LEU A 46 -0.53 -8.06 4.10
N ILE A 47 0.11 -7.25 3.24
CA ILE A 47 0.47 -7.65 1.87
C ILE A 47 1.44 -8.84 1.90
N THR A 48 2.48 -8.78 2.73
CA THR A 48 3.47 -9.86 2.85
C THR A 48 2.82 -11.15 3.31
N THR A 49 1.96 -11.07 4.34
CA THR A 49 1.17 -12.21 4.83
C THR A 49 0.29 -12.81 3.74
N ALA A 50 -0.38 -11.98 2.94
CA ALA A 50 -1.23 -12.44 1.84
C ALA A 50 -0.43 -13.11 0.72
N VAL A 51 0.75 -12.58 0.38
CA VAL A 51 1.65 -13.16 -0.63
C VAL A 51 2.15 -14.53 -0.18
N GLU A 52 2.65 -14.64 1.05
CA GLU A 52 3.16 -15.88 1.62
C GLU A 52 2.06 -16.95 1.72
N GLY A 53 0.90 -16.59 2.28
CA GLY A 53 -0.24 -17.49 2.40
C GLY A 53 -0.78 -17.95 1.04
N GLY A 54 -0.89 -17.04 0.08
CA GLY A 54 -1.32 -17.34 -1.27
C GLY A 54 -0.38 -18.31 -1.98
N ARG A 55 0.94 -18.07 -1.91
CA ARG A 55 1.94 -18.93 -2.56
C ARG A 55 2.12 -20.28 -1.87
N LYS A 56 1.90 -20.35 -0.56
CA LYS A 56 1.92 -21.64 0.17
C LYS A 56 0.85 -22.61 -0.34
N THR A 57 -0.29 -22.10 -0.80
CA THR A 57 -1.41 -22.91 -1.30
C THR A 57 -1.41 -23.07 -2.82
N ARG A 58 -1.03 -22.02 -3.56
CA ARG A 58 -0.89 -22.03 -5.02
C ARG A 58 0.44 -21.36 -5.43
N PRO A 59 1.54 -22.13 -5.59
CA PRO A 59 2.88 -21.56 -5.80
C PRO A 59 3.03 -20.65 -7.01
N ASP A 60 2.24 -20.88 -8.07
CA ASP A 60 2.30 -20.16 -9.34
C ASP A 60 1.30 -18.98 -9.43
N ILE A 61 0.57 -18.68 -8.35
CA ILE A 61 -0.38 -17.57 -8.29
C ILE A 61 0.27 -16.25 -8.70
N LYS A 62 -0.36 -15.56 -9.65
CA LYS A 62 0.03 -14.19 -10.02
C LYS A 62 -0.62 -13.22 -9.05
N LEU A 63 0.19 -12.43 -8.37
CA LEU A 63 -0.24 -11.41 -7.42
C LEU A 63 0.28 -10.07 -7.90
N GLY A 64 -0.55 -9.05 -7.86
CA GLY A 64 -0.16 -7.70 -8.25
C GLY A 64 -0.87 -6.66 -7.41
N ILE A 65 -0.46 -5.41 -7.59
CA ILE A 65 -1.02 -4.23 -6.93
C ILE A 65 -1.63 -3.30 -7.97
N CYS A 66 -2.68 -2.61 -7.58
CA CYS A 66 -3.32 -1.55 -8.33
C CYS A 66 -3.63 -0.37 -7.41
N GLY A 67 -3.67 0.83 -8.00
CA GLY A 67 -3.95 2.08 -7.30
C GLY A 67 -2.77 3.03 -7.33
N GLU A 68 -2.82 4.06 -6.49
CA GLU A 68 -1.83 5.15 -6.52
C GLU A 68 -0.44 4.67 -6.14
N HIS A 69 -0.33 3.79 -5.15
CA HIS A 69 0.93 3.14 -4.76
C HIS A 69 1.60 2.36 -5.89
N GLY A 70 0.86 1.96 -6.94
CA GLY A 70 1.45 1.33 -8.12
C GLY A 70 2.34 2.27 -8.93
N GLY A 71 2.18 3.58 -8.78
CA GLY A 71 2.98 4.62 -9.44
C GLY A 71 3.94 5.36 -8.51
N ASP A 72 4.01 4.98 -7.23
CA ASP A 72 4.97 5.54 -6.27
C ASP A 72 6.27 4.70 -6.24
N PRO A 73 7.46 5.28 -6.51
CA PRO A 73 8.71 4.52 -6.55
C PRO A 73 9.01 3.73 -5.27
N ALA A 74 8.75 4.29 -4.08
CA ALA A 74 9.05 3.61 -2.81
C ALA A 74 8.14 2.37 -2.63
N SER A 75 6.86 2.52 -2.94
CA SER A 75 5.87 1.46 -2.94
C SER A 75 6.18 0.36 -3.97
N VAL A 76 6.64 0.74 -5.17
CA VAL A 76 7.05 -0.23 -6.20
C VAL A 76 8.26 -1.05 -5.75
N VAL A 77 9.25 -0.41 -5.12
CA VAL A 77 10.40 -1.12 -4.54
C VAL A 77 9.96 -2.09 -3.45
N PHE A 78 9.02 -1.70 -2.58
CA PHE A 78 8.42 -2.62 -1.62
C PHE A 78 7.73 -3.79 -2.32
N CYS A 79 6.89 -3.54 -3.32
CA CYS A 79 6.16 -4.57 -4.05
C CYS A 79 7.10 -5.59 -4.71
N HIS A 80 8.22 -5.12 -5.27
CA HIS A 80 9.26 -5.98 -5.81
C HIS A 80 9.88 -6.88 -4.72
N LYS A 81 10.22 -6.31 -3.56
CA LYS A 81 10.78 -7.06 -2.42
C LYS A 81 9.79 -8.07 -1.83
N ALA A 82 8.51 -7.69 -1.73
CA ALA A 82 7.41 -8.56 -1.31
C ALA A 82 7.12 -9.66 -2.36
N GLY A 83 7.73 -9.60 -3.54
CA GLY A 83 7.65 -10.61 -4.57
C GLY A 83 6.37 -10.54 -5.40
N LEU A 84 5.71 -9.38 -5.51
CA LEU A 84 4.58 -9.21 -6.43
C LEU A 84 5.05 -9.39 -7.88
N THR A 85 4.14 -9.87 -8.74
CA THR A 85 4.40 -10.16 -10.15
C THR A 85 4.34 -8.89 -11.01
N TYR A 86 3.44 -7.97 -10.68
CA TYR A 86 3.25 -6.74 -11.46
C TYR A 86 2.71 -5.62 -10.57
N VAL A 87 2.91 -4.39 -11.05
CA VAL A 87 2.25 -3.18 -10.56
C VAL A 87 1.37 -2.61 -11.66
N SER A 88 0.26 -1.97 -11.30
CA SER A 88 -0.64 -1.31 -12.23
C SER A 88 -0.91 0.11 -11.74
N CYS A 89 -0.47 1.09 -12.51
CA CYS A 89 -0.63 2.53 -12.25
C CYS A 89 -1.45 3.22 -13.35
N SER A 90 -1.77 4.50 -13.15
CA SER A 90 -2.38 5.30 -14.22
C SER A 90 -1.36 5.57 -15.35
N PRO A 91 -1.81 5.85 -16.59
CA PRO A 91 -0.91 5.93 -17.75
C PRO A 91 0.22 6.97 -17.67
N TYR A 92 0.06 8.02 -16.86
CA TYR A 92 1.03 9.11 -16.73
C TYR A 92 2.01 8.93 -15.55
N ARG A 93 2.01 7.76 -14.90
CA ARG A 93 2.88 7.42 -13.79
C ARG A 93 4.00 6.48 -14.22
#